data_AF-A0A7Z9LZV8-F1
#
_entry.id   AF-A0A7Z9LZV8-F1
#
_cell.length_a   1.000
_cell.length_b   1.000
_cell.length_c   1.000
_cell.angle_alpha   90.00
_cell.angle_beta   90.00
_cell.angle_gamma   90.00
#
_symmetry.space_group_name_H-M   'P 1'
#
loop_
_entity.id
_entity.type
_entity.pdbx_description
1 polymer ?
#
loop_
_entity_poly.entity_id
_entity_poly.type
_entity_poly.pdbx_seq_one_letter_code
_entity_poly.pdbx_strand_id
1 'polypeptide(L)'
;MQGRFVKPTSQLGQTGHSNQGPAEAPLQMVLTATDVPLDNDLRDALAAKNPAILNTWRSLKPEGALDQVRISLESTLKEGGTNVFVHAKKWIPADSLTTSTISFMPTWFPYRIEGVTGEFMLQDGHVRLTGIQGVHGDTEFQMDGVYNRAPNGQWHFAMDHLSIDRLRMDADLLTAMPVELSQQIRGLDIQGPLQLEGDIYLAHQPAATKSLHASWRVRLEVAGASIDCGTRLSGIHGGIQFTGVLDDRGFRSSAFVEIDSMFLGNQQITKIQGPLWIDERQLLAGTWARATQQNKTGSTVIRQPQRPAMSLTGRSFGGVAKIDLQVLFDKDQRRIAHNDGKSQPRFMLQASLLQADLSKLARHRGVQERTSGRVDAAVRLRGVAGDRTSWLGDGQVRLKQADTYELPLMVALFNKIDMQADRGVFSSTDVDFRIRNDQIILDRIDLRGDTVSLYGTGWMSFEEEINLNFYSRVGRQQVVIPIINAVLTEASKSLLQI
;
A
#
# COMPACT_ATOMS: atom_id res chain seq x y z
N MET A 1 -25.28 17.44 38.95
CA MET A 1 -25.61 16.01 39.09
C MET A 1 -27.05 15.89 39.57
N GLN A 2 -27.94 15.29 38.78
CA GLN A 2 -29.31 14.99 39.21
C GLN A 2 -29.40 13.47 39.42
N GLY A 3 -29.73 13.04 40.64
CA GLY A 3 -29.96 11.63 40.95
C GLY A 3 -31.46 11.39 41.12
N ARG A 4 -32.02 10.43 40.37
CA ARG A 4 -33.44 10.05 40.52
C ARG A 4 -33.51 8.66 41.11
N PHE A 5 -34.03 8.57 42.34
CA PHE A 5 -34.46 7.30 42.93
C PHE A 5 -35.85 6.97 42.41
N VAL A 6 -36.01 5.77 41.82
CA VAL A 6 -37.33 5.24 41.49
C VAL A 6 -37.73 4.31 42.63
N LYS A 7 -38.70 4.72 43.45
CA LYS A 7 -39.29 3.82 44.45
C LYS A 7 -40.15 2.77 43.73
N PRO A 8 -40.11 1.49 44.15
CA PRO A 8 -41.04 0.49 43.63
C PRO A 8 -42.48 0.90 43.99
N THR A 9 -43.35 0.91 42.99
CA THR A 9 -44.78 1.18 43.18
C THR A 9 -45.45 -0.13 43.61
N SER A 10 -45.51 -0.40 44.91
CA SER A 10 -46.42 -1.42 45.43
C SER A 10 -47.75 -0.76 45.81
N GLN A 11 -48.75 -0.88 44.94
CA GLN A 11 -50.13 -0.57 45.33
C GLN A 11 -50.58 -1.60 46.37
N LEU A 12 -51.01 -1.08 47.53
CA LEU A 12 -51.67 -1.86 48.58
C LEU A 12 -53.01 -2.41 48.07
N GLY A 13 -53.10 -3.73 48.02
CA GLY A 13 -54.36 -4.48 48.05
C GLY A 13 -54.11 -5.77 48.82
N GLN A 14 -54.54 -5.83 50.08
CA GLN A 14 -54.47 -7.05 50.89
C GLN A 14 -55.52 -8.08 50.43
N THR A 15 -55.13 -9.34 50.28
CA THR A 15 -55.41 -10.41 51.26
C THR A 15 -54.90 -11.76 50.72
N GLY A 16 -54.23 -12.52 51.60
CA GLY A 16 -53.76 -13.87 51.32
C GLY A 16 -52.47 -14.18 52.05
N HIS A 17 -52.56 -14.89 53.18
CA HIS A 17 -51.42 -15.37 53.94
C HIS A 17 -50.51 -16.25 53.07
N SER A 18 -49.33 -15.72 52.74
CA SER A 18 -48.18 -16.49 52.27
C SER A 18 -46.99 -16.10 53.12
N ASN A 19 -46.35 -17.11 53.72
CA ASN A 19 -45.16 -17.00 54.54
C ASN A 19 -43.94 -16.73 53.63
N GLN A 20 -43.91 -15.57 52.98
CA GLN A 20 -42.75 -15.04 52.28
C GLN A 20 -42.32 -13.78 53.02
N GLY A 21 -41.12 -13.82 53.62
CA GLY A 21 -40.45 -12.60 54.06
C GLY A 21 -40.42 -11.58 52.93
N PRO A 22 -40.38 -10.26 53.23
CA PRO A 22 -40.52 -9.22 52.22
C PRO A 22 -39.57 -9.49 51.06
N ALA A 23 -40.12 -9.60 49.84
CA ALA A 23 -39.31 -9.62 48.63
C ALA A 23 -38.61 -8.26 48.54
N GLU A 24 -37.34 -8.21 48.97
CA GLU A 24 -36.53 -7.00 48.87
C GLU A 24 -36.44 -6.57 47.41
N ALA A 25 -36.91 -5.34 47.15
CA ALA A 25 -36.90 -4.77 45.81
C ALA A 25 -35.45 -4.53 45.35
N PRO A 26 -35.13 -4.78 44.06
CA PRO A 26 -33.82 -4.44 43.52
C PRO A 26 -33.55 -2.95 43.68
N LEU A 27 -32.33 -2.60 44.11
CA LEU A 27 -31.91 -1.21 44.18
C LEU A 27 -31.58 -0.75 42.75
N GLN A 28 -32.37 0.21 42.23
CA GLN A 28 -32.10 0.89 40.97
C GLN A 28 -31.76 2.35 41.24
N MET A 29 -30.56 2.77 40.81
CA MET A 29 -30.11 4.16 40.89
C MET A 29 -29.66 4.64 39.52
N VAL A 30 -30.14 5.81 39.11
CA VAL A 30 -29.70 6.49 37.89
C VAL A 30 -29.11 7.85 38.25
N LEU A 31 -27.86 8.04 37.86
CA LEU A 31 -27.10 9.28 38.03
C LEU A 31 -26.87 9.89 36.65
N THR A 32 -27.19 11.17 36.48
CA THR A 32 -26.87 11.91 35.26
C THR A 32 -26.07 13.16 35.60
N ALA A 33 -24.93 13.29 34.92
CA ALA A 33 -24.03 14.44 35.01
C ALA A 33 -23.81 15.01 33.61
N THR A 34 -23.58 16.31 33.54
CA THR A 34 -23.36 17.07 32.31
C THR A 34 -22.06 17.86 32.43
N ASP A 35 -21.37 18.07 31.32
CA ASP A 35 -20.05 18.72 31.26
C ASP A 35 -19.05 18.10 32.25
N VAL A 36 -18.90 16.78 32.15
CA VAL A 36 -18.10 15.98 33.07
C VAL A 36 -16.62 16.04 32.65
N PRO A 37 -15.73 16.67 33.43
CA PRO A 37 -14.33 16.78 33.08
C PRO A 37 -13.64 15.41 33.05
N LEU A 38 -12.80 15.20 32.04
CA LEU A 38 -11.90 14.06 31.92
C LEU A 38 -10.62 14.35 32.71
N ASP A 39 -10.74 14.49 34.02
CA ASP A 39 -9.66 14.88 34.93
C ASP A 39 -9.15 13.73 35.82
N ASN A 40 -8.22 14.06 36.72
CA ASN A 40 -7.68 13.10 37.67
C ASN A 40 -8.72 12.61 38.68
N ASP A 41 -9.72 13.43 39.01
CA ASP A 41 -10.75 13.07 39.98
C ASP A 41 -11.68 12.00 39.38
N LEU A 42 -12.11 12.17 38.13
CA LEU A 42 -12.87 11.15 37.41
C LEU A 42 -12.04 9.87 37.23
N ARG A 43 -10.77 10.00 36.84
CA ARG A 43 -9.86 8.86 36.71
C ARG A 43 -9.77 8.08 38.02
N ASP A 44 -9.54 8.76 39.14
CA ASP A 44 -9.33 8.14 40.43
C ASP A 44 -10.63 7.51 40.96
N ALA A 45 -11.79 8.13 40.69
CA ALA A 45 -13.10 7.56 40.98
C ALA A 45 -13.36 6.26 40.19
N LEU A 46 -13.03 6.22 38.89
CA LEU A 46 -13.16 5.02 38.07
C LEU A 46 -12.17 3.92 38.50
N ALA A 47 -10.94 4.31 38.82
CA ALA A 47 -9.88 3.41 39.27
C ALA A 47 -10.21 2.70 40.59
N ALA A 48 -10.89 3.37 41.51
CA ALA A 48 -11.32 2.80 42.80
C ALA A 48 -12.22 1.57 42.63
N LYS A 49 -12.94 1.46 41.50
CA LYS A 49 -13.78 0.29 41.17
C LYS A 49 -13.13 -0.66 40.19
N ASN A 50 -12.33 -0.16 39.26
CA ASN A 50 -11.65 -0.98 38.28
C ASN A 50 -10.21 -0.46 38.05
N PRO A 51 -9.21 -1.01 38.77
CA PRO A 51 -7.81 -0.58 38.65
C PRO A 51 -7.25 -0.69 37.23
N ALA A 52 -7.83 -1.56 36.40
CA ALA A 52 -7.41 -1.71 35.00
C ALA A 52 -7.70 -0.47 34.14
N ILE A 53 -8.62 0.40 34.56
CA ILE A 53 -8.90 1.69 33.89
C ILE A 53 -7.68 2.62 33.98
N LEU A 54 -6.87 2.55 35.03
CA LEU A 54 -5.68 3.40 35.15
C LEU A 54 -4.70 3.20 34.00
N ASN A 55 -4.50 1.95 33.56
CA ASN A 55 -3.61 1.65 32.44
C ASN A 55 -4.17 2.23 31.14
N THR A 56 -5.47 2.05 30.89
CA THR A 56 -6.14 2.63 29.72
C THR A 56 -6.06 4.15 29.74
N TRP A 57 -6.40 4.80 30.86
CA TRP A 57 -6.34 6.25 31.02
C TRP A 57 -4.93 6.80 30.80
N ARG A 58 -3.91 6.17 31.41
CA ARG A 58 -2.51 6.56 31.21
C ARG A 58 -2.04 6.35 29.77
N SER A 59 -2.57 5.32 29.10
CA SER A 59 -2.21 5.02 27.72
C SER A 59 -2.88 5.92 26.71
N LEU A 60 -4.11 6.40 26.95
CA LEU A 60 -4.86 7.24 26.01
C LEU A 60 -4.70 8.74 26.29
N LYS A 61 -4.38 9.11 27.54
CA LYS A 61 -4.26 10.50 28.01
C LYS A 61 -5.44 11.37 27.53
N PRO A 62 -6.68 11.03 27.93
CA PRO A 62 -7.83 11.84 27.57
C PRO A 62 -7.74 13.23 28.23
N GLU A 63 -8.09 14.26 27.48
CA GLU A 63 -8.23 15.64 27.95
C GLU A 63 -9.58 16.19 27.47
N GLY A 64 -10.17 17.10 28.24
CA GLY A 64 -11.43 17.74 27.90
C GLY A 64 -12.59 17.38 28.82
N ALA A 65 -13.82 17.39 28.29
CA ALA A 65 -15.00 16.99 29.05
C ALA A 65 -16.05 16.30 28.16
N LEU A 66 -16.82 15.41 28.79
CA LEU A 66 -17.97 14.74 28.19
C LEU A 66 -19.23 15.58 28.40
N ASP A 67 -20.07 15.73 27.39
CA ASP A 67 -21.29 16.53 27.52
C ASP A 67 -22.28 15.89 28.48
N GLN A 68 -22.38 14.56 28.47
CA GLN A 68 -23.24 13.82 29.36
C GLN A 68 -22.64 12.48 29.76
N VAL A 69 -22.78 12.14 31.04
CA VAL A 69 -22.53 10.79 31.57
C VAL A 69 -23.75 10.36 32.36
N ARG A 70 -24.31 9.21 31.98
CA ARG A 70 -25.40 8.53 32.66
C ARG A 70 -24.89 7.20 33.20
N ILE A 71 -25.00 7.03 34.52
CA ILE A 71 -24.64 5.80 35.21
C ILE A 71 -25.93 5.19 35.77
N SER A 72 -26.20 3.94 35.41
CA SER A 72 -27.31 3.17 35.96
C SER A 72 -26.75 1.99 36.75
N LEU A 73 -27.19 1.87 38.00
CA LEU A 73 -26.77 0.84 38.95
C LEU A 73 -27.97 -0.03 39.26
N GLU A 74 -27.83 -1.33 39.06
CA GLU A 74 -28.83 -2.32 39.45
C GLU A 74 -28.18 -3.32 40.40
N SER A 75 -28.70 -3.45 41.61
CA SER A 75 -28.20 -4.41 42.60
C SER A 75 -29.30 -5.31 43.12
N THR A 76 -29.04 -6.62 43.10
CA THR A 76 -29.86 -7.63 43.77
C THR A 76 -29.19 -8.03 45.08
N LEU A 77 -29.80 -7.64 46.20
CA LEU A 77 -29.25 -7.83 47.56
C LEU A 77 -29.00 -9.30 47.93
N LYS A 78 -29.63 -10.26 47.24
CA LYS A 78 -29.47 -11.71 47.50
C LYS A 78 -28.31 -12.39 46.75
N GLU A 79 -27.86 -11.85 45.62
CA GLU A 79 -26.84 -12.49 44.76
C GLU A 79 -25.50 -11.75 44.76
N GLY A 80 -25.39 -10.62 45.48
CA GLY A 80 -24.15 -9.86 45.64
C GLY A 80 -23.64 -9.18 44.36
N GLY A 81 -24.39 -9.27 43.25
CA GLY A 81 -24.08 -8.61 41.99
C GLY A 81 -24.55 -7.15 41.97
N THR A 82 -23.64 -6.24 41.66
CA THR A 82 -23.99 -4.87 41.23
C THR A 82 -23.68 -4.74 39.75
N ASN A 83 -24.71 -4.62 38.93
CA ASN A 83 -24.55 -4.33 37.51
C ASN A 83 -24.40 -2.82 37.34
N VAL A 84 -23.33 -2.42 36.65
CA VAL A 84 -23.04 -1.02 36.36
C VAL A 84 -23.13 -0.81 34.86
N PHE A 85 -24.07 0.04 34.45
CA PHE A 85 -24.19 0.51 33.07
C PHE A 85 -23.72 1.96 33.02
N VAL A 86 -22.71 2.25 32.20
CA VAL A 86 -22.24 3.62 31.93
C VAL A 86 -22.53 3.95 30.48
N HIS A 87 -23.22 5.05 30.25
CA HIS A 87 -23.40 5.63 28.93
C HIS A 87 -22.90 7.07 28.97
N ALA A 88 -21.85 7.35 28.20
CA ALA A 88 -21.25 8.65 28.06
C ALA A 88 -21.36 9.13 26.61
N LYS A 89 -21.61 10.42 26.43
CA LYS A 89 -21.81 11.02 25.11
C LYS A 89 -21.07 12.33 25.00
N LYS A 90 -20.47 12.55 23.83
CA LYS A 90 -19.98 13.83 23.35
C LYS A 90 -20.65 14.13 22.02
N TRP A 91 -21.46 15.18 21.96
CA TRP A 91 -22.15 15.58 20.73
C TRP A 91 -21.22 16.37 19.81
N ILE A 92 -21.59 16.42 18.53
CA ILE A 92 -21.02 17.38 17.60
C ILE A 92 -21.27 18.82 18.10
N PRO A 93 -20.38 19.78 17.80
CA PRO A 93 -20.49 21.13 18.34
C PRO A 93 -21.83 21.83 18.09
N ALA A 94 -22.49 21.53 16.96
CA ALA A 94 -23.81 22.09 16.62
C ALA A 94 -24.93 21.65 17.56
N ASP A 95 -24.82 20.45 18.15
CA ASP A 95 -25.84 19.86 19.02
C ASP A 95 -25.46 19.95 20.51
N SER A 96 -24.21 20.31 20.81
CA SER A 96 -23.68 20.40 22.16
C SER A 96 -24.15 21.67 22.87
N LEU A 97 -24.55 21.53 24.14
CA LEU A 97 -24.83 22.68 25.02
C LEU A 97 -23.56 23.18 25.74
N THR A 98 -22.43 22.49 25.57
CA THR A 98 -21.12 22.84 26.13
C THR A 98 -20.14 23.20 25.01
N THR A 99 -19.10 23.94 25.35
CA THR A 99 -18.00 24.29 24.42
C THR A 99 -16.76 23.41 24.58
N SER A 100 -16.76 22.49 25.55
CA SER A 100 -15.64 21.61 25.80
C SER A 100 -15.46 20.63 24.63
N THR A 101 -14.22 20.29 24.30
CA THR A 101 -13.88 19.29 23.29
C THR A 101 -13.12 18.16 23.96
N ILE A 102 -13.02 17.01 23.31
CA ILE A 102 -12.20 15.88 23.79
C ILE A 102 -11.00 15.74 22.88
N SER A 103 -9.83 15.48 23.47
CA SER A 103 -8.65 15.04 22.74
C SER A 103 -7.99 13.85 23.41
N PHE A 104 -7.26 13.07 22.61
CA PHE A 104 -6.49 11.91 23.07
C PHE A 104 -5.08 11.97 22.50
N MET A 105 -4.11 11.47 23.26
CA MET A 105 -2.74 11.32 22.82
C MET A 105 -2.21 9.94 23.25
N PRO A 106 -2.46 8.89 22.43
CA PRO A 106 -2.09 7.53 22.81
C PRO A 106 -0.57 7.38 22.98
N THR A 107 -0.10 6.81 24.08
CA THR A 107 1.34 6.66 24.34
C THR A 107 2.00 5.63 23.44
N TRP A 108 1.23 4.66 22.95
CA TRP A 108 1.69 3.59 22.05
C TRP A 108 1.61 3.97 20.57
N PHE A 109 0.92 5.08 20.26
CA PHE A 109 0.83 5.67 18.93
C PHE A 109 0.58 7.17 19.13
N PRO A 110 1.65 7.97 19.36
CA PRO A 110 1.56 9.38 19.79
C PRO A 110 1.09 10.31 18.67
N TYR A 111 -0.12 10.06 18.18
CA TYR A 111 -0.83 10.80 17.16
C TYR A 111 -2.05 11.43 17.82
N ARG A 112 -1.99 12.76 18.05
CA ARG A 112 -3.03 13.47 18.82
C ARG A 112 -4.31 13.56 18.00
N ILE A 113 -5.42 13.08 18.55
CA ILE A 113 -6.75 13.20 17.92
C ILE A 113 -7.54 14.23 18.72
N GLU A 114 -8.12 15.21 18.04
CA GLU A 114 -8.84 16.33 18.62
C GLU A 114 -10.31 16.33 18.19
N GLY A 115 -11.13 17.11 18.91
CA GLY A 115 -12.53 17.28 18.58
C GLY A 115 -13.32 15.98 18.64
N VAL A 116 -12.94 15.04 19.51
CA VAL A 116 -13.55 13.72 19.49
C VAL A 116 -15.00 13.77 19.95
N THR A 117 -15.88 13.16 19.17
CA THR A 117 -17.31 13.02 19.45
C THR A 117 -17.75 11.56 19.36
N GLY A 118 -18.97 11.27 19.80
CA GLY A 118 -19.59 9.95 19.72
C GLY A 118 -20.07 9.44 21.07
N GLU A 119 -20.39 8.15 21.11
CA GLU A 119 -20.98 7.48 22.25
C GLU A 119 -20.09 6.37 22.78
N PHE A 120 -19.97 6.31 24.11
CA PHE A 120 -19.28 5.28 24.86
C PHE A 120 -20.28 4.58 25.78
N MET A 121 -20.40 3.26 25.65
CA MET A 121 -21.21 2.43 26.53
C MET A 121 -20.33 1.36 27.18
N LEU A 122 -20.47 1.19 28.50
CA LEU A 122 -19.83 0.11 29.27
C LEU A 122 -20.91 -0.65 30.03
N GLN A 123 -20.93 -1.97 29.82
CA GLN A 123 -21.80 -2.90 30.52
C GLN A 123 -21.05 -4.22 30.73
N ASP A 124 -21.00 -4.73 31.96
CA ASP A 124 -20.43 -6.05 32.28
C ASP A 124 -18.99 -6.27 31.75
N GLY A 125 -18.19 -5.21 31.67
CA GLY A 125 -16.82 -5.25 31.14
C GLY A 125 -16.72 -5.22 29.61
N HIS A 126 -17.85 -5.16 28.91
CA HIS A 126 -17.96 -4.93 27.48
C HIS A 126 -18.08 -3.43 27.20
N VAL A 127 -17.20 -2.92 26.34
CA VAL A 127 -17.21 -1.52 25.89
C VAL A 127 -17.67 -1.48 24.45
N ARG A 128 -18.64 -0.61 24.17
CA ARG A 128 -19.10 -0.27 22.83
C ARG A 128 -18.88 1.21 22.56
N LEU A 129 -18.22 1.49 21.44
CA LEU A 129 -18.00 2.80 20.87
C LEU A 129 -18.90 2.92 19.64
N THR A 130 -19.70 3.97 19.54
CA THR A 130 -20.60 4.19 18.40
C THR A 130 -20.44 5.60 17.86
N GLY A 131 -20.24 5.71 16.53
CA GLY A 131 -20.11 6.98 15.83
C GLY A 131 -18.95 7.82 16.35
N ILE A 132 -17.81 7.19 16.67
CA ILE A 132 -16.64 7.94 17.12
C ILE A 132 -16.08 8.71 15.94
N GLN A 133 -15.91 10.02 16.11
CA GLN A 133 -15.31 10.89 15.10
C GLN A 133 -14.23 11.74 15.74
N GLY A 134 -13.21 12.14 14.99
CA GLY A 134 -12.17 13.06 15.45
C GLY A 134 -11.30 13.54 14.30
N VAL A 135 -10.40 14.48 14.60
CA VAL A 135 -9.51 15.09 13.60
C VAL A 135 -8.06 15.13 14.07
N HIS A 136 -7.12 15.06 13.13
CA HIS A 136 -5.72 15.40 13.31
C HIS A 136 -5.26 16.27 12.14
N GLY A 137 -5.06 17.57 12.37
CA GLY A 137 -4.86 18.53 11.28
C GLY A 137 -6.03 18.46 10.30
N ASP A 138 -5.74 18.13 9.04
CA ASP A 138 -6.76 17.95 7.99
C ASP A 138 -7.29 16.50 7.90
N THR A 139 -6.70 15.56 8.64
CA THR A 139 -7.11 14.14 8.63
C THR A 139 -8.38 13.97 9.46
N GLU A 140 -9.41 13.39 8.87
CA GLU A 140 -10.67 13.04 9.54
C GLU A 140 -10.67 11.55 9.87
N PHE A 141 -11.10 11.19 11.07
CA PHE A 141 -11.16 9.82 11.56
C PHE A 141 -12.59 9.50 12.00
N GLN A 142 -13.10 8.35 11.58
CA GLN A 142 -14.37 7.80 12.04
C GLN A 142 -14.26 6.29 12.30
N MET A 143 -14.91 5.80 13.35
CA MET A 143 -15.07 4.37 13.59
C MET A 143 -16.29 4.04 14.47
N ASP A 144 -16.71 2.79 14.41
CA ASP A 144 -17.36 2.09 15.53
C ASP A 144 -16.35 1.13 16.16
N GLY A 145 -16.61 0.72 17.41
CA GLY A 145 -15.74 -0.28 18.01
C GLY A 145 -16.33 -1.05 19.18
N VAL A 146 -15.81 -2.26 19.37
CA VAL A 146 -16.17 -3.12 20.50
C VAL A 146 -14.90 -3.62 21.17
N TYR A 147 -14.76 -3.31 22.45
CA TYR A 147 -13.67 -3.78 23.28
C TYR A 147 -14.19 -4.70 24.37
N ASN A 148 -13.62 -5.90 24.45
CA ASN A 148 -13.91 -6.82 25.54
C ASN A 148 -12.61 -7.29 26.18
N ARG A 149 -12.65 -7.48 27.49
CA ARG A 149 -11.53 -7.99 28.27
C ARG A 149 -11.97 -9.17 29.12
N ALA A 150 -11.22 -10.26 29.05
CA ALA A 150 -11.39 -11.41 29.92
C ALA A 150 -10.61 -11.24 31.23
N PRO A 151 -11.04 -11.89 32.33
CA PRO A 151 -10.36 -11.82 33.63
C PRO A 151 -8.89 -12.28 33.60
N ASN A 152 -8.53 -13.15 32.66
CA ASN A 152 -7.16 -13.65 32.45
C ASN A 152 -6.21 -12.63 31.79
N GLY A 153 -6.67 -11.40 31.53
CA GLY A 153 -5.87 -10.35 30.89
C GLY A 153 -5.91 -10.35 29.36
N GLN A 154 -6.56 -11.33 28.73
CA GLN A 154 -6.83 -11.28 27.29
C GLN A 154 -7.81 -10.15 26.99
N TRP A 155 -7.59 -9.47 25.87
CA TRP A 155 -8.55 -8.49 25.36
C TRP A 155 -8.62 -8.56 23.85
N HIS A 156 -9.76 -8.14 23.30
CA HIS A 156 -9.91 -7.92 21.88
C HIS A 156 -10.58 -6.58 21.63
N PHE A 157 -10.20 -5.94 20.54
CA PHE A 157 -10.75 -4.67 20.08
C PHE A 157 -11.07 -4.79 18.59
N ALA A 158 -12.35 -4.73 18.27
CA ALA A 158 -12.83 -4.60 16.91
C ALA A 158 -13.01 -3.11 16.60
N MET A 159 -12.38 -2.64 15.53
CA MET A 159 -12.67 -1.35 14.89
C MET A 159 -13.40 -1.69 13.59
N ASP A 160 -14.70 -1.41 13.59
CA ASP A 160 -15.59 -1.66 12.47
C ASP A 160 -15.94 -0.32 11.81
N HIS A 161 -16.22 -0.32 10.50
CA HIS A 161 -16.52 0.90 9.76
C HIS A 161 -15.45 2.00 9.93
N LEU A 162 -14.18 1.60 10.02
CA LEU A 162 -13.08 2.55 10.07
C LEU A 162 -13.06 3.32 8.76
N SER A 163 -13.11 4.65 8.85
CA SER A 163 -12.86 5.55 7.73
C SER A 163 -11.87 6.62 8.17
N ILE A 164 -10.82 6.81 7.39
CA ILE A 164 -9.82 7.86 7.58
C ILE A 164 -9.71 8.63 6.27
N ASP A 165 -10.16 9.88 6.31
CA ASP A 165 -10.17 10.78 5.17
C ASP A 165 -8.96 11.72 5.23
N ARG A 166 -8.37 11.95 4.05
CA ARG A 166 -7.23 12.87 3.86
C ARG A 166 -6.02 12.53 4.73
N LEU A 167 -5.79 11.25 4.98
CA LEU A 167 -4.60 10.75 5.68
C LEU A 167 -3.34 11.19 4.95
N ARG A 168 -2.39 11.78 5.68
CA ARG A 168 -1.09 12.22 5.15
C ARG A 168 0.03 11.45 5.82
N MET A 169 1.04 11.06 5.03
CA MET A 169 2.27 10.46 5.55
C MET A 169 3.21 11.56 6.07
N ASP A 170 2.76 12.31 7.07
CA ASP A 170 3.47 13.44 7.66
C ASP A 170 4.46 13.01 8.76
N ALA A 171 5.19 13.99 9.30
CA ALA A 171 6.17 13.73 10.36
C ALA A 171 5.53 13.14 11.62
N ASP A 172 4.32 13.55 11.96
CA ASP A 172 3.60 13.13 13.16
C ASP A 172 3.20 11.66 13.05
N LEU A 173 2.56 11.27 11.94
CA LEU A 173 2.18 9.89 11.67
C LEU A 173 3.41 8.97 11.60
N LEU A 174 4.43 9.39 10.85
CA LEU A 174 5.65 8.59 10.69
C LEU A 174 6.45 8.47 11.99
N THR A 175 6.29 9.39 12.95
CA THR A 175 6.90 9.31 14.28
C THR A 175 6.06 8.48 15.24
N ALA A 176 4.73 8.45 15.05
CA ALA A 176 3.81 7.67 15.87
C ALA A 176 3.84 6.16 15.57
N MET A 177 4.19 5.78 14.33
CA MET A 177 4.26 4.39 13.89
C MET A 177 5.42 3.59 14.53
N PRO A 178 5.30 2.24 14.61
CA PRO A 178 6.43 1.36 14.95
C PRO A 178 7.64 1.61 14.03
N VAL A 179 8.85 1.59 14.59
CA VAL A 179 10.07 2.07 13.92
C VAL A 179 10.35 1.33 12.62
N GLU A 180 10.08 0.02 12.57
CA GLU A 180 10.29 -0.80 11.37
C GLU A 180 9.36 -0.39 10.23
N LEU A 181 8.10 -0.12 10.53
CA LEU A 181 7.10 0.31 9.55
C LEU A 181 7.42 1.74 9.06
N SER A 182 7.76 2.62 9.99
CA SER A 182 8.17 4.00 9.71
C SER A 182 9.34 4.06 8.73
N GLN A 183 10.39 3.26 8.96
CA GLN A 183 11.57 3.22 8.08
C GLN A 183 11.22 2.76 6.65
N GLN A 184 10.35 1.76 6.51
CA GLN A 184 9.93 1.25 5.21
C GLN A 184 9.07 2.27 4.45
N ILE A 185 8.11 2.91 5.12
CA ILE A 185 7.21 3.90 4.50
C ILE A 185 7.98 5.18 4.13
N ARG A 186 8.92 5.63 4.97
CA ARG A 186 9.78 6.80 4.66
C ARG A 186 10.56 6.62 3.37
N GLY A 187 10.91 5.39 3.00
CA GLY A 187 11.61 5.09 1.74
C GLY A 187 10.74 5.22 0.49
N LEU A 188 9.42 5.37 0.63
CA LEU A 188 8.47 5.50 -0.49
C LEU A 188 8.09 6.96 -0.78
N ASP A 189 8.48 7.91 0.08
CA ASP A 189 8.16 9.35 -0.01
C ASP A 189 6.76 9.63 -0.61
N ILE A 190 5.73 9.16 0.10
CA ILE A 190 4.35 9.23 -0.36
C ILE A 190 3.83 10.65 -0.10
N GLN A 191 3.35 11.29 -1.15
CA GLN A 191 2.81 12.65 -1.13
C GLN A 191 1.37 12.67 -1.63
N GLY A 192 0.54 13.51 -1.01
CA GLY A 192 -0.88 13.64 -1.31
C GLY A 192 -1.80 12.96 -0.27
N PRO A 193 -3.10 13.30 -0.29
CA PRO A 193 -4.06 12.70 0.62
C PRO A 193 -4.36 11.25 0.24
N LEU A 194 -4.49 10.41 1.26
CA LEU A 194 -4.92 9.02 1.14
C LEU A 194 -6.26 8.86 1.86
N GLN A 195 -7.10 7.95 1.39
CA GLN A 195 -8.30 7.52 2.10
C GLN A 195 -8.14 6.06 2.51
N LEU A 196 -8.45 5.75 3.76
CA LEU A 196 -8.38 4.39 4.28
C LEU A 196 -9.74 4.00 4.84
N GLU A 197 -10.28 2.88 4.37
CA GLU A 197 -11.56 2.36 4.85
C GLU A 197 -11.47 0.87 5.16
N GLY A 198 -12.24 0.39 6.14
CA GLY A 198 -12.44 -1.04 6.37
C GLY A 198 -12.49 -1.43 7.84
N ASP A 199 -11.98 -2.63 8.14
CA ASP A 199 -12.06 -3.22 9.49
C ASP A 199 -10.68 -3.64 9.99
N ILE A 200 -10.43 -3.38 11.27
CA ILE A 200 -9.21 -3.78 11.96
C ILE A 200 -9.58 -4.44 13.29
N TYR A 201 -9.07 -5.65 13.49
CA TYR A 201 -9.24 -6.40 14.73
C TYR A 201 -7.90 -6.54 15.42
N LEU A 202 -7.84 -6.17 16.69
CA LEU A 202 -6.68 -6.32 17.56
C LEU A 202 -7.02 -7.30 18.69
N ALA A 203 -6.07 -8.14 19.07
CA ALA A 203 -6.20 -9.04 20.20
C ALA A 203 -4.90 -9.12 20.98
N HIS A 204 -4.99 -9.07 22.30
CA HIS A 204 -3.88 -9.37 23.18
C HIS A 204 -4.03 -10.73 23.81
N GLN A 205 -3.00 -11.56 23.64
CA GLN A 205 -2.94 -12.92 24.15
C GLN A 205 -1.69 -13.05 25.05
N PRO A 206 -1.84 -12.96 26.39
CA PRO A 206 -0.71 -12.99 27.31
C PRO A 206 0.15 -14.26 27.23
N ALA A 207 -0.45 -15.39 26.82
CA ALA A 207 0.23 -16.68 26.69
C ALA A 207 0.93 -16.90 25.33
N ALA A 208 0.77 -15.98 24.37
CA ALA A 208 1.38 -16.08 23.05
C ALA A 208 2.84 -15.59 23.07
N THR A 209 3.65 -16.06 22.11
CA THR A 209 5.05 -15.62 22.00
C THR A 209 5.12 -14.14 21.59
N LYS A 210 4.27 -13.72 20.66
CA LYS A 210 3.96 -12.31 20.40
C LYS A 210 2.60 -12.01 21.00
N SER A 211 2.57 -11.17 22.03
CA SER A 211 1.37 -10.94 22.81
C SER A 211 0.31 -10.10 22.10
N LEU A 212 0.64 -9.39 21.01
CA LEU A 212 -0.30 -8.64 20.18
C LEU A 212 -0.52 -9.36 18.86
N HIS A 213 -1.76 -9.70 18.57
CA HIS A 213 -2.24 -10.23 17.30
C HIS A 213 -3.15 -9.20 16.65
N ALA A 214 -3.13 -9.12 15.32
CA ALA A 214 -4.00 -8.26 14.56
C ALA A 214 -4.46 -8.92 13.27
N SER A 215 -5.63 -8.53 12.77
CA SER A 215 -6.07 -8.83 11.41
C SER A 215 -6.77 -7.63 10.82
N TRP A 216 -6.61 -7.43 9.51
CA TRP A 216 -7.17 -6.27 8.83
C TRP A 216 -7.77 -6.67 7.49
N ARG A 217 -8.82 -5.96 7.10
CA ARG A 217 -9.32 -5.87 5.74
C ARG A 217 -9.58 -4.40 5.46
N VAL A 218 -8.65 -3.76 4.77
CA VAL A 218 -8.69 -2.30 4.54
C VAL A 218 -8.47 -1.99 3.06
N ARG A 219 -9.16 -0.97 2.56
CA ARG A 219 -8.99 -0.40 1.23
C ARG A 219 -8.28 0.94 1.39
N LEU A 220 -7.19 1.10 0.66
CA LEU A 220 -6.48 2.37 0.54
C LEU A 220 -6.84 2.97 -0.82
N GLU A 221 -7.47 4.13 -0.84
CA GLU A 221 -7.76 4.88 -2.06
C GLU A 221 -6.88 6.13 -2.17
N VAL A 222 -6.55 6.47 -3.41
CA VAL A 222 -5.69 7.59 -3.75
C VAL A 222 -6.28 8.37 -4.90
N ALA A 223 -6.26 9.70 -4.78
CA ALA A 223 -6.75 10.62 -5.79
C ALA A 223 -5.68 11.68 -6.09
N GLY A 224 -4.72 11.32 -6.94
CA GLY A 224 -3.64 12.21 -7.38
C GLY A 224 -2.39 12.16 -6.49
N ALA A 225 -2.19 11.06 -5.75
CA ALA A 225 -0.99 10.87 -4.94
C ALA A 225 0.26 10.70 -5.82
N SER A 226 1.44 10.93 -5.23
CA SER A 226 2.73 10.58 -5.81
C SER A 226 3.59 9.79 -4.84
N ILE A 227 4.47 8.95 -5.37
CA ILE A 227 5.39 8.10 -4.64
C ILE A 227 6.76 8.28 -5.27
N ASP A 228 7.79 8.51 -4.45
CA ASP A 228 9.18 8.52 -4.90
C ASP A 228 9.96 7.38 -4.21
N CYS A 229 10.28 6.36 -5.00
CA CYS A 229 11.04 5.19 -4.56
C CYS A 229 12.27 4.96 -5.45
N GLY A 230 12.96 6.04 -5.83
CA GLY A 230 14.06 6.05 -6.80
C GLY A 230 13.58 6.19 -8.24
N THR A 231 12.28 6.08 -8.47
CA THR A 231 11.60 6.55 -9.68
C THR A 231 10.27 7.15 -9.27
N ARG A 232 10.00 8.35 -9.76
CA ARG A 232 8.79 9.08 -9.40
C ARG A 232 7.57 8.51 -10.13
N LEU A 233 6.60 8.06 -9.34
CA LEU A 233 5.24 7.76 -9.78
C LEU A 233 4.34 8.91 -9.36
N SER A 234 3.57 9.48 -10.28
CA SER A 234 2.73 10.65 -10.00
C SER A 234 1.32 10.50 -10.55
N GLY A 235 0.39 11.32 -10.05
CA GLY A 235 -1.00 11.31 -10.50
C GLY A 235 -1.64 9.93 -10.35
N ILE A 236 -1.40 9.26 -9.21
CA ILE A 236 -1.93 7.93 -8.95
C ILE A 236 -3.40 8.06 -8.56
N HIS A 237 -4.27 7.41 -9.31
CA HIS A 237 -5.71 7.35 -9.07
C HIS A 237 -6.19 5.90 -9.02
N GLY A 238 -6.93 5.54 -7.97
CA GLY A 238 -7.53 4.21 -7.78
C GLY A 238 -7.34 3.73 -6.35
N GLY A 239 -7.33 2.40 -6.15
CA GLY A 239 -7.21 1.82 -4.82
C GLY A 239 -6.44 0.51 -4.74
N ILE A 240 -6.10 0.14 -3.50
CA ILE A 240 -5.46 -1.12 -3.16
C ILE A 240 -6.22 -1.73 -1.99
N GLN A 241 -6.77 -2.93 -2.19
CA GLN A 241 -7.40 -3.70 -1.12
C GLN A 241 -6.35 -4.55 -0.42
N PHE A 242 -6.15 -4.34 0.87
CA PHE A 242 -5.30 -5.17 1.73
C PHE A 242 -6.13 -6.13 2.58
N THR A 243 -5.59 -7.32 2.81
CA THR A 243 -6.08 -8.29 3.78
C THR A 243 -4.90 -9.03 4.37
N GLY A 244 -4.77 -9.01 5.70
CA GLY A 244 -3.59 -9.56 6.35
C GLY A 244 -3.75 -9.80 7.83
N VAL A 245 -2.67 -10.30 8.42
CA VAL A 245 -2.57 -10.69 9.82
C VAL A 245 -1.19 -10.37 10.39
N LEU A 246 -1.16 -10.09 11.69
CA LEU A 246 0.02 -10.10 12.55
C LEU A 246 -0.24 -11.13 13.64
N ASP A 247 0.58 -12.16 13.69
CA ASP A 247 0.51 -13.23 14.69
C ASP A 247 1.93 -13.67 15.10
N ASP A 248 2.05 -14.80 15.80
CA ASP A 248 3.36 -15.37 16.21
C ASP A 248 4.30 -15.62 15.02
N ARG A 249 3.78 -15.82 13.81
CA ARG A 249 4.56 -16.00 12.58
C ARG A 249 4.96 -14.67 11.92
N GLY A 250 4.55 -13.54 12.47
CA GLY A 250 4.89 -12.19 12.00
C GLY A 250 3.86 -11.56 11.06
N PHE A 251 4.20 -10.38 10.56
CA PHE A 251 3.34 -9.61 9.66
C PHE A 251 3.24 -10.26 8.27
N ARG A 252 2.01 -10.43 7.76
CA ARG A 252 1.72 -10.91 6.40
C ARG A 252 0.48 -10.23 5.84
N SER A 253 0.58 -9.61 4.68
CA SER A 253 -0.50 -8.92 4.00
C SER A 253 -0.58 -9.33 2.54
N SER A 254 -1.76 -9.75 2.10
CA SER A 254 -2.10 -9.88 0.69
C SER A 254 -2.81 -8.62 0.23
N ALA A 255 -2.58 -8.21 -1.02
CA ALA A 255 -3.29 -7.10 -1.60
C ALA A 255 -3.71 -7.36 -3.04
N PHE A 256 -4.72 -6.62 -3.50
CA PHE A 256 -5.09 -6.54 -4.90
C PHE A 256 -5.10 -5.07 -5.32
N VAL A 257 -4.31 -4.76 -6.35
CA VAL A 257 -4.12 -3.41 -6.87
C VAL A 257 -5.17 -3.16 -7.95
N GLU A 258 -5.82 -2.00 -7.87
CA GLU A 258 -6.77 -1.49 -8.87
C GLU A 258 -6.51 0.00 -9.06
N ILE A 259 -5.48 0.33 -9.82
CA ILE A 259 -5.11 1.72 -10.13
C ILE A 259 -5.62 2.05 -11.54
N ASP A 260 -6.52 3.03 -11.64
CA ASP A 260 -7.12 3.48 -12.90
C ASP A 260 -6.07 4.13 -13.79
N SER A 261 -5.24 4.99 -13.21
CA SER A 261 -4.15 5.65 -13.90
C SER A 261 -3.02 6.07 -12.97
N MET A 262 -1.80 6.09 -13.51
CA MET A 262 -0.65 6.79 -12.94
C MET A 262 0.28 7.26 -14.06
N PHE A 263 1.22 8.11 -13.71
CA PHE A 263 2.31 8.54 -14.58
C PHE A 263 3.64 8.00 -14.08
N LEU A 264 4.42 7.46 -15.01
CA LEU A 264 5.83 7.14 -14.84
C LEU A 264 6.62 8.09 -15.74
N GLY A 265 7.24 9.12 -15.15
CA GLY A 265 7.73 10.26 -15.93
C GLY A 265 6.59 10.90 -16.72
N ASN A 266 6.76 11.03 -18.04
CA ASN A 266 5.72 11.58 -18.93
C ASN A 266 4.79 10.50 -19.51
N GLN A 267 4.96 9.23 -19.13
CA GLN A 267 4.17 8.13 -19.69
C GLN A 267 3.00 7.77 -18.77
N GLN A 268 1.78 7.87 -19.30
CA GLN A 268 0.60 7.39 -18.61
C GLN A 268 0.48 5.87 -18.68
N ILE A 269 0.20 5.24 -17.56
CA ILE A 269 -0.14 3.82 -17.44
C ILE A 269 -1.54 3.75 -16.87
N THR A 270 -2.41 2.95 -17.47
CA THR A 270 -3.84 2.86 -17.09
C THR A 270 -4.28 1.43 -16.83
N LYS A 271 -5.40 1.25 -16.13
CA LYS A 271 -6.00 -0.07 -15.84
C LYS A 271 -5.00 -1.05 -15.22
N ILE A 272 -4.30 -0.59 -14.19
CA ILE A 272 -3.27 -1.35 -13.51
C ILE A 272 -3.94 -2.28 -12.50
N GLN A 273 -3.81 -3.58 -12.71
CA GLN A 273 -4.51 -4.59 -11.93
C GLN A 273 -3.66 -5.81 -11.65
N GLY A 274 -3.68 -6.31 -10.41
CA GLY A 274 -3.04 -7.57 -10.07
C GLY A 274 -2.73 -7.75 -8.58
N PRO A 275 -2.28 -8.96 -8.21
CA PRO A 275 -2.03 -9.31 -6.82
C PRO A 275 -0.68 -8.75 -6.32
N LEU A 276 -0.64 -8.39 -5.04
CA LEU A 276 0.56 -8.13 -4.26
C LEU A 276 0.57 -9.01 -3.02
N TRP A 277 1.77 -9.27 -2.51
CA TRP A 277 2.00 -9.90 -1.22
C TRP A 277 3.14 -9.17 -0.52
N ILE A 278 2.98 -8.89 0.76
CA ILE A 278 3.97 -8.18 1.58
C ILE A 278 4.10 -8.95 2.89
N ASP A 279 5.33 -9.26 3.27
CA ASP A 279 5.67 -9.79 4.60
C ASP A 279 6.93 -9.09 5.13
N GLU A 280 7.41 -9.50 6.29
CA GLU A 280 8.58 -8.90 6.93
C GLU A 280 9.89 -8.98 6.12
N ARG A 281 9.95 -9.83 5.08
CA ARG A 281 11.17 -10.12 4.32
C ARG A 281 11.09 -9.65 2.88
N GLN A 282 9.90 -9.52 2.32
CA GLN A 282 9.75 -9.26 0.89
C GLN A 282 8.41 -8.64 0.51
N LEU A 283 8.44 -7.98 -0.65
CA LEU A 283 7.27 -7.62 -1.44
C LEU A 283 7.28 -8.42 -2.74
N LEU A 284 6.15 -9.01 -3.07
CA LEU A 284 5.93 -9.75 -4.32
C LEU A 284 4.77 -9.10 -5.07
N ALA A 285 4.90 -9.01 -6.38
CA ALA A 285 3.84 -8.59 -7.29
C ALA A 285 3.62 -9.63 -8.38
N GLY A 286 2.36 -9.78 -8.81
CA GLY A 286 1.98 -10.67 -9.89
C GLY A 286 2.04 -12.14 -9.50
N THR A 287 2.57 -12.96 -10.40
CA THR A 287 2.64 -14.42 -10.28
C THR A 287 3.31 -14.91 -9.01
N TRP A 288 4.32 -14.19 -8.50
CA TRP A 288 5.04 -14.55 -7.28
C TRP A 288 4.22 -14.32 -6.01
N ALA A 289 3.32 -13.33 -6.00
CA ALA A 289 2.46 -13.03 -4.85
C ALA A 289 1.46 -14.15 -4.54
N ARG A 290 1.02 -14.91 -5.55
CA ARG A 290 0.08 -16.03 -5.35
C ARG A 290 0.76 -17.34 -4.94
N ALA A 291 2.00 -17.55 -5.35
CA ALA A 291 2.73 -18.78 -5.03
C ALA A 291 3.02 -18.91 -3.52
N THR A 292 3.23 -17.79 -2.82
CA THR A 292 3.40 -17.75 -1.36
C THR A 292 2.10 -18.03 -0.61
N GLN A 293 0.95 -17.60 -1.11
CA GLN A 293 -0.36 -17.91 -0.52
C GLN A 293 -0.69 -19.42 -0.55
N GLN A 294 -0.14 -20.16 -1.52
CA GLN A 294 -0.39 -21.59 -1.71
C GLN A 294 0.60 -22.49 -0.93
N ASN A 295 1.80 -21.99 -0.62
CA ASN A 295 2.78 -22.72 0.20
C ASN A 295 2.39 -22.67 1.70
N LYS A 296 1.42 -23.51 2.09
CA LYS A 296 1.08 -23.77 3.49
C LYS A 296 2.16 -24.56 4.27
N THR A 297 3.28 -24.92 3.64
CA THR A 297 4.40 -25.68 4.22
C THR A 297 5.68 -24.87 4.04
N GLY A 298 6.39 -24.58 5.12
CA GLY A 298 7.44 -23.55 5.24
C GLY A 298 8.75 -23.80 4.48
N SER A 299 8.68 -24.03 3.17
CA SER A 299 9.85 -24.10 2.30
C SER A 299 10.08 -22.73 1.65
N THR A 300 11.22 -22.11 1.95
CA THR A 300 11.69 -20.78 1.50
C THR A 300 12.05 -20.72 0.00
N VAL A 301 11.63 -21.70 -0.79
CA VAL A 301 11.87 -21.76 -2.24
C VAL A 301 10.53 -21.75 -2.96
N ILE A 302 10.21 -20.64 -3.62
CA ILE A 302 9.01 -20.49 -4.44
C ILE A 302 9.18 -21.40 -5.68
N ARG A 303 8.44 -22.52 -5.74
CA ARG A 303 8.30 -23.33 -6.97
C ARG A 303 7.20 -22.74 -7.85
N GLN A 304 7.40 -22.79 -9.16
CA GLN A 304 6.51 -22.24 -10.19
C GLN A 304 5.06 -22.78 -10.02
N PRO A 305 4.03 -21.91 -9.92
CA PRO A 305 2.66 -22.30 -9.64
C PRO A 305 1.95 -23.03 -10.80
N GLN A 306 1.09 -23.99 -10.48
CA GLN A 306 0.40 -24.92 -11.41
C GLN A 306 -1.00 -24.46 -11.90
N ARG A 307 -1.45 -23.24 -11.57
CA ARG A 307 -2.67 -22.58 -12.12
C ARG A 307 -2.26 -21.24 -12.75
N PRO A 308 -3.04 -20.64 -13.70
CA PRO A 308 -2.62 -19.43 -14.39
C PRO A 308 -2.40 -18.32 -13.37
N ALA A 309 -1.13 -18.08 -13.09
CA ALA A 309 -0.68 -17.05 -12.19
C ALA A 309 -0.94 -15.70 -12.88
N MET A 310 -1.49 -14.75 -12.14
CA MET A 310 -1.86 -13.44 -12.69
C MET A 310 -0.70 -12.49 -12.41
N SER A 311 0.04 -12.11 -13.44
CA SER A 311 0.99 -10.99 -13.36
C SER A 311 0.26 -9.70 -13.00
N LEU A 312 0.96 -8.72 -12.45
CA LEU A 312 0.46 -7.35 -12.41
C LEU A 312 0.36 -6.85 -13.86
N THR A 313 -0.79 -6.33 -14.27
CA THR A 313 -1.01 -5.89 -15.65
C THR A 313 -1.36 -4.42 -15.70
N GLY A 314 -1.16 -3.78 -16.85
CA GLY A 314 -1.57 -2.41 -17.12
C GLY A 314 -1.55 -2.12 -18.61
N ARG A 315 -2.07 -0.97 -19.02
CA ARG A 315 -2.04 -0.50 -20.41
C ARG A 315 -1.08 0.67 -20.56
N SER A 316 -0.17 0.55 -21.51
CA SER A 316 0.80 1.59 -21.85
C SER A 316 1.10 1.53 -23.34
N PHE A 317 1.33 2.68 -23.98
CA PHE A 317 1.59 2.79 -25.43
C PHE A 317 0.59 2.02 -26.32
N GLY A 318 -0.68 1.92 -25.91
CA GLY A 318 -1.72 1.14 -26.63
C GLY A 318 -1.68 -0.37 -26.40
N GLY A 319 -0.56 -0.91 -25.93
CA GLY A 319 -0.36 -2.31 -25.61
C GLY A 319 -0.74 -2.68 -24.17
N VAL A 320 -0.37 -3.91 -23.78
CA VAL A 320 -0.56 -4.46 -22.43
C VAL A 320 0.80 -4.73 -21.81
N ALA A 321 1.11 -4.05 -20.71
CA ALA A 321 2.25 -4.33 -19.86
C ALA A 321 1.88 -5.45 -18.85
N LYS A 322 2.83 -6.35 -18.59
CA LYS A 322 2.77 -7.35 -17.52
C LYS A 322 4.05 -7.26 -16.70
N ILE A 323 3.93 -7.34 -15.38
CA ILE A 323 5.01 -7.19 -14.42
C ILE A 323 4.88 -8.29 -13.35
N ASP A 324 6.00 -8.93 -13.07
CA ASP A 324 6.23 -9.81 -11.95
C ASP A 324 7.47 -9.28 -11.21
N LEU A 325 7.31 -8.94 -9.92
CA LEU A 325 8.33 -8.23 -9.15
C LEU A 325 8.51 -8.90 -7.79
N GLN A 326 9.76 -9.07 -7.38
CA GLN A 326 10.15 -9.48 -6.04
C GLN A 326 11.15 -8.46 -5.55
N VAL A 327 10.87 -7.88 -4.38
CA VAL A 327 11.77 -6.99 -3.66
C VAL A 327 12.06 -7.67 -2.33
N LEU A 328 13.34 -7.89 -2.03
CA LEU A 328 13.80 -8.46 -0.77
C LEU A 328 14.23 -7.32 0.15
N PHE A 329 13.57 -7.23 1.30
CA PHE A 329 13.91 -6.34 2.40
C PHE A 329 15.00 -7.03 3.23
N ASP A 330 16.26 -6.66 3.02
CA ASP A 330 17.36 -7.28 3.75
C ASP A 330 17.40 -6.73 5.20
N LYS A 331 17.22 -7.61 6.19
CA LYS A 331 17.34 -7.25 7.62
C LYS A 331 18.77 -7.39 8.16
N ASP A 332 19.67 -8.12 7.47
CA ASP A 332 20.93 -8.61 8.04
C ASP A 332 22.21 -8.04 7.41
N GLN A 333 22.12 -7.25 6.32
CA GLN A 333 23.31 -6.68 5.68
C GLN A 333 23.82 -5.39 6.33
N ARG A 334 24.34 -5.51 7.56
CA ARG A 334 25.26 -4.54 8.18
C ARG A 334 26.71 -4.62 7.64
N ARG A 335 27.00 -5.44 6.62
CA ARG A 335 28.40 -5.74 6.20
C ARG A 335 28.84 -5.21 4.85
N ILE A 336 27.98 -4.55 4.06
CA ILE A 336 28.41 -3.86 2.83
C ILE A 336 27.74 -2.48 2.79
N ALA A 337 28.01 -1.65 3.80
CA ALA A 337 27.69 -0.24 3.74
C ALA A 337 28.77 0.46 2.91
N HIS A 338 28.43 0.87 1.68
CA HIS A 338 29.16 1.93 1.00
C HIS A 338 28.61 3.26 1.56
N ASN A 339 29.45 3.96 2.33
CA ASN A 339 29.37 5.33 2.86
C ASN A 339 28.08 5.94 3.45
N ASP A 340 26.89 5.33 3.39
CA ASP A 340 25.67 6.00 3.86
C ASP A 340 24.72 5.14 4.73
N GLY A 341 25.17 3.97 5.19
CA GLY A 341 24.50 3.18 6.23
C GLY A 341 23.09 2.63 5.91
N LYS A 342 22.53 2.89 4.73
CA LYS A 342 21.22 2.37 4.29
C LYS A 342 21.40 1.08 3.48
N SER A 343 20.83 -0.02 3.98
CA SER A 343 20.73 -1.27 3.21
C SER A 343 19.71 -1.07 2.09
N GLN A 344 20.17 -1.14 0.83
CA GLN A 344 19.30 -1.00 -0.34
C GLN A 344 18.67 -2.36 -0.70
N PRO A 345 17.36 -2.40 -1.00
CA PRO A 345 16.68 -3.64 -1.26
C PRO A 345 17.14 -4.25 -2.59
N ARG A 346 17.22 -5.58 -2.64
CA ARG A 346 17.50 -6.33 -3.88
C ARG A 346 16.19 -6.64 -4.59
N PHE A 347 16.20 -6.61 -5.91
CA PHE A 347 15.01 -6.91 -6.69
C PHE A 347 15.26 -7.94 -7.80
N MET A 348 14.18 -8.61 -8.18
CA MET A 348 14.04 -9.36 -9.42
C MET A 348 12.76 -8.87 -10.10
N LEU A 349 12.85 -8.62 -11.40
CA LEU A 349 11.78 -8.10 -12.24
C LEU A 349 11.68 -8.96 -13.49
N GLN A 350 10.47 -9.39 -13.83
CA GLN A 350 10.12 -9.85 -15.17
C GLN A 350 9.04 -8.93 -15.70
N ALA A 351 9.29 -8.29 -16.84
CA ALA A 351 8.35 -7.38 -17.45
C ALA A 351 8.20 -7.71 -18.93
N SER A 352 6.98 -7.53 -19.45
CA SER A 352 6.71 -7.62 -20.88
C SER A 352 5.72 -6.55 -21.29
N LEU A 353 5.91 -5.99 -22.48
CA LEU A 353 4.98 -5.11 -23.15
C LEU A 353 4.55 -5.78 -24.44
N LEU A 354 3.26 -6.07 -24.59
CA LEU A 354 2.72 -6.80 -25.74
C LEU A 354 1.84 -5.87 -26.59
N GLN A 355 2.01 -5.96 -27.91
CA GLN A 355 1.23 -5.25 -28.91
C GLN A 355 1.21 -3.73 -28.69
N ALA A 356 2.33 -3.17 -28.24
CA ALA A 356 2.48 -1.72 -28.16
C ALA A 356 2.52 -1.09 -29.55
N ASP A 357 2.06 0.14 -29.62
CA ASP A 357 2.00 0.93 -30.84
C ASP A 357 3.33 1.67 -31.05
N LEU A 358 4.03 1.35 -32.14
CA LEU A 358 5.33 1.96 -32.43
C LEU A 358 5.21 3.49 -32.57
N SER A 359 4.14 3.98 -33.19
CA SER A 359 3.93 5.42 -33.39
C SER A 359 3.81 6.15 -32.06
N LYS A 360 3.16 5.54 -31.06
CA LYS A 360 3.06 6.11 -29.71
C LYS A 360 4.41 6.12 -28.99
N LEU A 361 5.19 5.05 -29.12
CA LEU A 361 6.55 4.96 -28.56
C LEU A 361 7.48 6.01 -29.20
N ALA A 362 7.44 6.15 -30.52
CA ALA A 362 8.25 7.10 -31.29
C ALA A 362 7.93 8.55 -30.88
N ARG A 363 6.64 8.93 -30.83
CA ARG A 363 6.21 10.27 -30.40
C ARG A 363 6.60 10.60 -28.97
N HIS A 364 6.52 9.61 -28.07
CA HIS A 364 6.96 9.79 -26.68
C HIS A 364 8.47 10.10 -26.58
N ARG A 365 9.24 9.70 -27.59
CA ARG A 365 10.67 10.00 -27.73
C ARG A 365 10.95 11.21 -28.63
N GLY A 366 9.95 12.04 -28.93
CA GLY A 366 10.12 13.24 -29.76
C GLY A 366 10.18 12.98 -31.26
N VAL A 367 10.09 11.72 -31.71
CA VAL A 367 10.12 11.39 -33.14
C VAL A 367 8.76 11.74 -33.77
N GLN A 368 8.73 12.78 -34.61
CA GLN A 368 7.51 13.28 -35.27
C GLN A 368 7.14 12.54 -36.56
N GLU A 369 8.01 11.65 -37.00
CA GLU A 369 7.87 10.93 -38.27
C GLU A 369 6.72 9.91 -38.29
N ARG A 370 6.24 9.56 -39.49
CA ARG A 370 5.16 8.59 -39.72
C ARG A 370 5.66 7.16 -39.58
N THR A 371 5.99 6.79 -38.35
CA THR A 371 6.23 5.39 -38.00
C THR A 371 4.90 4.67 -37.79
N SER A 372 4.85 3.38 -38.10
CA SER A 372 3.73 2.51 -37.75
C SER A 372 4.26 1.11 -37.42
N GLY A 373 3.50 0.31 -36.68
CA GLY A 373 3.88 -1.06 -36.36
C GLY A 373 3.52 -1.50 -34.94
N ARG A 374 3.79 -2.77 -34.65
CA ARG A 374 3.56 -3.38 -33.33
C ARG A 374 4.86 -3.81 -32.68
N VAL A 375 5.04 -3.44 -31.41
CA VAL A 375 6.19 -3.78 -30.59
C VAL A 375 5.78 -4.76 -29.51
N ASP A 376 6.48 -5.89 -29.45
CA ASP A 376 6.51 -6.79 -28.32
C ASP A 376 7.90 -6.70 -27.67
N ALA A 377 7.96 -6.47 -26.36
CA ALA A 377 9.22 -6.42 -25.61
C ALA A 377 9.10 -7.27 -24.34
N ALA A 378 10.20 -7.92 -23.96
CA ALA A 378 10.29 -8.65 -22.70
C ALA A 378 11.68 -8.45 -22.09
N VAL A 379 11.73 -8.29 -20.78
CA VAL A 379 12.97 -8.11 -20.03
C VAL A 379 12.89 -8.86 -18.71
N ARG A 380 14.02 -9.48 -18.33
CA ARG A 380 14.28 -9.98 -16.99
C ARG A 380 15.44 -9.21 -16.42
N LEU A 381 15.27 -8.66 -15.23
CA LEU A 381 16.25 -7.79 -14.59
C LEU A 381 16.37 -8.16 -13.12
N ARG A 382 17.59 -8.11 -12.59
CA ARG A 382 17.86 -8.22 -11.15
C ARG A 382 18.95 -7.27 -10.76
N GLY A 383 18.94 -6.81 -9.51
CA GLY A 383 19.95 -5.89 -9.01
C GLY A 383 19.65 -5.39 -7.61
N VAL A 384 20.33 -4.32 -7.25
CA VAL A 384 20.06 -3.51 -6.06
C VAL A 384 19.29 -2.27 -6.52
N ALA A 385 18.20 -1.94 -5.82
CA ALA A 385 17.40 -0.76 -6.13
C ALA A 385 18.23 0.51 -5.87
N GLY A 386 18.27 1.43 -6.84
CA GLY A 386 19.05 2.67 -6.76
C GLY A 386 20.50 2.55 -7.21
N ASP A 387 21.06 1.34 -7.33
CA ASP A 387 22.41 1.11 -7.88
C ASP A 387 22.32 0.42 -9.25
N ARG A 388 22.27 1.23 -10.31
CA ARG A 388 22.17 0.78 -11.71
C ARG A 388 23.39 -0.05 -12.16
N THR A 389 24.55 0.14 -11.53
CA THR A 389 25.77 -0.62 -11.86
C THR A 389 25.65 -2.09 -11.47
N SER A 390 24.85 -2.39 -10.44
CA SER A 390 24.56 -3.76 -9.98
C SER A 390 23.59 -4.53 -10.88
N TRP A 391 22.97 -3.86 -11.85
CA TRP A 391 21.89 -4.44 -12.64
C TRP A 391 22.40 -5.46 -13.64
N LEU A 392 21.75 -6.62 -13.63
CA LEU A 392 22.01 -7.74 -14.53
C LEU A 392 20.69 -8.17 -15.16
N GLY A 393 20.64 -8.26 -16.48
CA GLY A 393 19.42 -8.65 -17.16
C GLY A 393 19.63 -9.17 -18.56
N ASP A 394 18.55 -9.70 -19.10
CA ASP A 394 18.43 -10.15 -20.49
C ASP A 394 17.03 -9.81 -21.00
N GLY A 395 16.93 -9.60 -22.30
CA GLY A 395 15.64 -9.30 -22.90
C GLY A 395 15.66 -9.39 -24.42
N GLN A 396 14.47 -9.20 -24.97
CA GLN A 396 14.24 -9.19 -26.39
C GLN A 396 13.22 -8.10 -26.76
N VAL A 397 13.42 -7.51 -27.93
CA VAL A 397 12.45 -6.63 -28.58
C VAL A 397 12.15 -7.20 -29.94
N ARG A 398 10.87 -7.25 -30.28
CA ARG A 398 10.35 -7.75 -31.55
C ARG A 398 9.43 -6.68 -32.11
N LEU A 399 9.77 -6.20 -33.29
CA LEU A 399 8.98 -5.25 -34.04
C LEU A 399 8.42 -5.94 -35.27
N LYS A 400 7.12 -5.78 -35.50
CA LYS A 400 6.41 -6.41 -36.62
C LYS A 400 5.56 -5.40 -37.37
N GLN A 401 5.38 -5.66 -38.66
CA GLN A 401 4.53 -4.87 -39.56
C GLN A 401 4.89 -3.39 -39.49
N ALA A 402 6.19 -3.11 -39.40
CA ALA A 402 6.63 -1.78 -39.06
C ALA A 402 7.08 -1.02 -40.30
N ASP A 403 6.64 0.23 -40.39
CA ASP A 403 7.29 1.20 -41.25
C ASP A 403 8.33 1.96 -40.41
N THR A 404 9.56 1.45 -40.44
CA THR A 404 10.69 2.01 -39.69
C THR A 404 11.55 2.96 -40.52
N TYR A 405 11.18 3.21 -41.77
CA TYR A 405 12.01 3.98 -42.72
C TYR A 405 12.43 5.33 -42.15
N GLU A 406 11.51 6.01 -41.47
CA GLU A 406 11.70 7.36 -40.95
C GLU A 406 12.27 7.37 -39.51
N LEU A 407 12.63 6.22 -38.93
CA LEU A 407 13.37 6.22 -37.66
C LEU A 407 14.77 6.81 -37.90
N PRO A 408 15.25 7.78 -37.10
CA PRO A 408 16.50 8.47 -37.44
C PRO A 408 17.73 7.55 -37.46
N LEU A 409 17.72 6.47 -36.66
CA LEU A 409 18.74 5.43 -36.73
C LEU A 409 18.75 4.73 -38.10
N MET A 410 17.58 4.44 -38.66
CA MET A 410 17.44 3.79 -39.97
C MET A 410 17.87 4.72 -41.10
N VAL A 411 17.49 6.00 -41.02
CA VAL A 411 17.97 7.06 -41.93
C VAL A 411 19.50 7.15 -41.92
N ALA A 412 20.12 7.16 -40.73
CA ALA A 412 21.57 7.20 -40.59
C ALA A 412 22.26 5.95 -41.18
N LEU A 413 21.63 4.77 -41.08
CA LEU A 413 22.12 3.55 -41.71
C LEU A 413 22.01 3.62 -43.23
N PHE A 414 20.88 4.07 -43.78
CA PHE A 414 20.67 4.16 -45.23
C PHE A 414 21.62 5.15 -45.91
N ASN A 415 21.82 6.33 -45.31
CA ASN A 415 22.75 7.35 -45.83
C ASN A 415 24.18 6.84 -45.93
N LYS A 416 24.57 5.87 -45.09
CA LYS A 416 25.92 5.30 -45.10
C LYS A 416 26.12 4.18 -46.11
N ILE A 417 25.06 3.57 -46.62
CA ILE A 417 25.13 2.46 -47.57
C ILE A 417 24.77 2.86 -49.00
N ASP A 418 24.61 4.16 -49.25
CA ASP A 418 24.27 4.76 -50.55
C ASP A 418 23.08 4.05 -51.23
N MET A 419 22.14 3.56 -50.43
CA MET A 419 20.92 2.93 -50.91
C MET A 419 19.78 3.95 -50.90
N GLN A 420 19.17 4.16 -52.07
CA GLN A 420 17.82 4.71 -52.16
C GLN A 420 16.84 3.65 -51.63
N ALA A 421 16.56 3.70 -50.34
CA ALA A 421 15.58 2.82 -49.71
C ALA A 421 14.17 3.40 -49.93
N ASP A 422 13.26 2.61 -50.50
CA ASP A 422 11.84 2.94 -50.54
C ASP A 422 11.20 2.78 -49.14
N ARG A 423 10.00 3.33 -48.93
CA ARG A 423 9.22 3.07 -47.72
C ARG A 423 8.99 1.56 -47.52
N GLY A 424 9.08 1.09 -46.27
CA GLY A 424 8.83 -0.32 -45.95
C GLY A 424 9.97 -1.31 -46.26
N VAL A 425 11.20 -0.84 -46.50
CA VAL A 425 12.36 -1.73 -46.76
C VAL A 425 12.58 -2.76 -45.66
N PHE A 426 12.29 -2.46 -44.40
CA PHE A 426 12.31 -3.43 -43.30
C PHE A 426 10.93 -3.58 -42.69
N SER A 427 10.42 -4.81 -42.66
CA SER A 427 9.07 -5.14 -42.17
C SER A 427 9.08 -5.70 -40.75
N SER A 428 10.23 -6.16 -40.28
CA SER A 428 10.41 -6.68 -38.91
C SER A 428 11.83 -6.47 -38.37
N THR A 429 11.91 -6.32 -37.06
CA THR A 429 13.16 -6.19 -36.31
C THR A 429 13.16 -7.11 -35.11
N ASP A 430 14.20 -7.93 -34.98
CA ASP A 430 14.41 -8.80 -33.83
C ASP A 430 15.70 -8.37 -33.11
N VAL A 431 15.59 -7.91 -31.86
CA VAL A 431 16.74 -7.54 -31.02
C VAL A 431 16.80 -8.44 -29.80
N ASP A 432 17.98 -9.01 -29.53
CA ASP A 432 18.29 -9.69 -28.28
C ASP A 432 19.38 -8.89 -27.55
N PHE A 433 19.18 -8.67 -26.25
CA PHE A 433 20.08 -7.82 -25.46
C PHE A 433 20.34 -8.35 -24.06
N ARG A 434 21.44 -7.89 -23.47
CA ARG A 434 21.82 -8.10 -22.07
C ARG A 434 22.10 -6.77 -21.39
N ILE A 435 21.76 -6.67 -20.12
CA ILE A 435 22.06 -5.52 -19.26
C ILE A 435 23.16 -5.93 -18.29
N ARG A 436 24.25 -5.17 -18.24
CA ARG A 436 25.34 -5.37 -17.27
C ARG A 436 26.18 -4.11 -17.17
N ASN A 437 26.61 -3.77 -15.94
CA ASN A 437 27.53 -2.66 -15.67
C ASN A 437 27.06 -1.36 -16.35
N ASP A 438 25.81 -0.99 -16.12
CA ASP A 438 25.27 0.28 -16.62
C ASP A 438 25.13 0.40 -18.16
N GLN A 439 25.25 -0.72 -18.88
CA GLN A 439 25.16 -0.77 -20.33
C GLN A 439 24.14 -1.82 -20.79
N ILE A 440 23.52 -1.54 -21.94
CA ILE A 440 22.68 -2.48 -22.69
C ILE A 440 23.51 -2.98 -23.86
N ILE A 441 23.95 -4.22 -23.79
CA ILE A 441 24.72 -4.91 -24.82
C ILE A 441 23.73 -5.56 -25.79
N LEU A 442 23.78 -5.17 -27.06
CA LEU A 442 22.92 -5.66 -28.13
C LEU A 442 23.63 -6.84 -28.80
N ASP A 443 23.34 -8.06 -28.31
CA ASP A 443 23.98 -9.29 -28.77
C ASP A 443 23.59 -9.66 -30.20
N ARG A 444 22.37 -9.29 -30.60
CA ARG A 444 21.84 -9.53 -31.93
C ARG A 444 20.83 -8.47 -32.31
N ILE A 445 20.96 -7.96 -33.52
CA ILE A 445 20.00 -7.08 -34.19
C ILE A 445 19.76 -7.65 -35.57
N ASP A 446 18.57 -8.18 -35.84
CA ASP A 446 18.16 -8.61 -37.17
C ASP A 446 17.12 -7.62 -37.69
N LEU A 447 17.46 -6.91 -38.77
CA LEU A 447 16.53 -6.09 -39.54
C LEU A 447 16.17 -6.86 -40.80
N ARG A 448 14.92 -7.31 -40.91
CA ARG A 448 14.46 -8.13 -42.03
C ARG A 448 13.56 -7.33 -42.95
N GLY A 449 13.91 -7.38 -44.22
CA GLY A 449 13.25 -6.73 -45.33
C GLY A 449 13.09 -7.68 -46.49
N ASP A 450 12.20 -7.34 -47.42
CA ASP A 450 11.95 -8.17 -48.61
C ASP A 450 13.14 -8.13 -49.59
N THR A 451 13.84 -6.99 -49.65
CA THR A 451 14.98 -6.77 -50.56
C THR A 451 16.33 -7.03 -49.89
N VAL A 452 16.50 -6.56 -48.65
CA VAL A 452 17.77 -6.66 -47.90
C VAL A 452 17.48 -7.05 -46.46
N SER A 453 18.36 -7.87 -45.88
CA SER A 453 18.42 -8.08 -44.45
C SER A 453 19.75 -7.57 -43.90
N LEU A 454 19.69 -6.84 -42.78
CA LEU A 454 20.86 -6.40 -42.04
C LEU A 454 20.93 -7.16 -40.72
N TYR A 455 22.15 -7.51 -40.34
CA TYR A 455 22.45 -8.18 -39.08
C TYR A 455 23.49 -7.35 -38.35
N GLY A 456 23.33 -7.17 -37.05
CA GLY A 456 24.20 -6.29 -36.29
C GLY A 456 24.33 -6.66 -34.84
N THR A 457 25.28 -5.99 -34.20
CA THR A 457 25.59 -6.07 -32.78
C THR A 457 26.01 -4.69 -32.29
N GLY A 458 26.03 -4.47 -30.99
CA GLY A 458 26.47 -3.19 -30.47
C GLY A 458 26.23 -3.04 -28.98
N TRP A 459 26.21 -1.79 -28.53
CA TRP A 459 25.84 -1.44 -27.18
C TRP A 459 25.19 -0.06 -27.16
N MET A 460 24.40 0.17 -26.11
CA MET A 460 23.91 1.50 -25.77
C MET A 460 24.06 1.74 -24.25
N SER A 461 24.31 2.99 -23.87
CA SER A 461 24.18 3.42 -22.48
C SER A 461 22.71 3.78 -22.17
N PHE A 462 22.39 3.90 -20.89
CA PHE A 462 21.08 4.41 -20.47
C PHE A 462 20.94 5.92 -20.69
N GLU A 463 22.06 6.63 -20.86
CA GLU A 463 22.17 8.03 -21.29
C GLU A 463 22.04 8.19 -22.81
N GLU A 464 21.64 7.13 -23.52
CA GLU A 464 21.32 7.14 -24.94
C GLU A 464 22.53 7.33 -25.87
N GLU A 465 23.74 7.05 -25.38
CA GLU A 465 24.89 6.82 -26.26
C GLU A 465 24.73 5.47 -26.95
N ILE A 466 24.98 5.41 -28.26
CA ILE A 466 24.77 4.19 -29.05
C ILE A 466 25.94 3.92 -29.98
N ASN A 467 26.37 2.66 -30.03
CA ASN A 467 27.41 2.18 -30.93
C ASN A 467 26.97 0.87 -31.54
N LEU A 468 26.77 0.85 -32.86
CA LEU A 468 26.27 -0.31 -33.59
C LEU A 468 27.20 -0.66 -34.75
N ASN A 469 27.30 -1.97 -34.98
CA ASN A 469 28.01 -2.54 -36.11
C ASN A 469 27.03 -3.41 -36.89
N PHE A 470 26.92 -3.20 -38.19
CA PHE A 470 26.03 -3.96 -39.07
C PHE A 470 26.79 -4.64 -40.20
N TYR A 471 26.18 -5.68 -40.75
CA TYR A 471 26.58 -6.31 -42.00
C TYR A 471 25.32 -6.69 -42.77
N SER A 472 25.38 -6.57 -44.10
CA SER A 472 24.25 -6.94 -44.96
C SER A 472 24.39 -8.36 -45.45
N ARG A 473 23.24 -8.99 -45.71
CA ARG A 473 23.17 -10.24 -46.47
C ARG A 473 22.11 -10.09 -47.54
N VAL A 474 22.51 -10.29 -48.79
CA VAL A 474 21.66 -10.10 -49.97
C VAL A 474 21.42 -11.45 -50.65
N GLY A 475 20.16 -11.90 -50.74
CA GLY A 475 19.76 -13.08 -51.51
C GLY A 475 20.28 -14.45 -51.01
N ARG A 476 20.02 -15.50 -51.81
CA ARG A 476 20.39 -16.91 -51.53
C ARG A 476 21.89 -17.21 -51.63
N GLN A 477 22.70 -16.29 -52.15
CA GLN A 477 24.16 -16.41 -52.23
C GLN A 477 24.80 -15.60 -51.10
N GLN A 478 25.64 -16.26 -50.30
CA GLN A 478 26.27 -15.75 -49.08
C GLN A 478 27.37 -14.72 -49.38
N VAL A 479 27.02 -13.56 -49.92
CA VAL A 479 27.98 -12.44 -50.00
C VAL A 479 27.87 -11.64 -48.70
N VAL A 480 28.89 -11.76 -47.85
CA VAL A 480 29.04 -10.97 -46.61
C VAL A 480 29.77 -9.69 -47.00
N ILE A 481 29.06 -8.56 -47.00
CA ILE A 481 29.69 -7.25 -47.15
C ILE A 481 29.83 -6.66 -45.74
N PRO A 482 31.05 -6.47 -45.21
CA PRO A 482 31.24 -5.79 -43.93
C PRO A 482 30.91 -4.31 -44.12
N ILE A 483 29.80 -3.87 -43.54
CA ILE A 483 29.28 -2.52 -43.67
C ILE A 483 29.29 -1.84 -42.30
N ILE A 484 30.48 -1.32 -41.92
CA ILE A 484 30.63 -0.09 -41.12
C ILE A 484 30.53 -0.21 -39.58
N ASN A 485 31.56 0.32 -38.90
CA ASN A 485 31.45 0.81 -37.51
C ASN A 485 30.61 2.08 -37.51
N ALA A 486 29.35 2.03 -37.08
CA ALA A 486 28.56 3.24 -36.87
C ALA A 486 28.83 3.77 -35.46
N VAL A 487 29.99 4.42 -35.32
CA VAL A 487 30.25 5.32 -34.20
C VAL A 487 29.35 6.54 -34.41
N LEU A 488 28.16 6.53 -33.81
CA LEU A 488 27.16 7.61 -33.89
C LEU A 488 27.38 8.67 -32.79
N THR A 489 28.63 8.91 -32.37
CA THR A 489 28.94 9.86 -31.29
C THR A 489 28.55 11.30 -31.63
N GLU A 490 28.47 11.65 -32.93
CA GLU A 490 28.07 13.00 -33.39
C GLU A 490 26.59 13.09 -33.79
N ALA A 491 26.00 11.99 -34.26
CA ALA A 491 24.57 11.95 -34.61
C ALA A 491 23.67 11.63 -33.40
N SER A 492 24.22 11.11 -32.28
CA SER A 492 23.46 11.05 -31.03
C SER A 492 23.07 12.46 -30.54
N LYS A 493 23.88 13.49 -30.81
CA LYS A 493 23.52 14.88 -30.48
C LYS A 493 22.42 15.47 -31.36
N SER A 494 22.29 15.04 -32.62
CA SER A 494 21.22 15.51 -33.53
C SER A 494 19.97 14.63 -33.52
N LEU A 495 20.07 13.39 -33.04
CA LEU A 495 18.92 12.56 -32.60
C LEU A 495 18.24 13.15 -31.36
N LEU A 496 18.92 14.07 -30.65
CA LEU A 496 18.58 14.57 -29.32
C LEU A 496 18.52 16.10 -29.22
N GLN A 497 18.35 16.82 -30.34
CA GLN A 497 17.86 18.20 -30.29
C GLN A 497 16.44 18.28 -30.87
N ILE A 498 15.49 18.20 -29.93
CA ILE A 498 14.26 18.99 -29.72
C ILE A 498 13.08 18.10 -29.32
#